data_AF-I8ISG7-F1
#
_entry.id   AF-I8ISG7-F1
#
_cell.length_a   1.000
_cell.length_b   1.000
_cell.length_c   1.000
_cell.angle_alpha   90.00
_cell.angle_beta   90.00
_cell.angle_gamma   90.00
#
_symmetry.space_group_name_H-M   'P 1'
#
loop_
_entity.id
_entity.type
_entity.pdbx_description
1 polymer ?
#
loop_
_entity_poly.entity_id
_entity_poly.type
_entity_poly.pdbx_seq_one_letter_code
_entity_poly.pdbx_strand_id
1 'polypeptide(L)'
;MDSLLENSILQSEFLCPLFKPIDDKAIILSTHYFSHVCTINSCFDSHLNPFRSVIANLMNSSQLIFHLVMMTAATHLGHQQNEMLSVARQHRHDAISYLIENRNVTDKGRFEAMLGSILLGITSAWRDSSALGITHIHTARALFQESIARPEASNDPQSTSFLVGIMAYWEAMVAIVTTQSPRSLEYLIPFCKQENHDTLVYPNPWTGASTTIFIYAAEVSTLCRQNRLTKHLSTSLASTEVCENIFHEQLTKAGELEAKVLQYSPPVSGCIKDPDDRFTSVSHLQCLAQIYRFSVLVQLYLTFPNLLQKSNTTMSTLDTDLSNETSQRSPSEIIVGIEKAILSVHSSDFMILHWRSLVRQKLKVLHEFVRLDPVPRALQILEAVWLRADLCVSNRTNTSTQVFIHWLDVMNEERLESIFG
;
A
#
# COMPACT_ATOMS: atom_id res chain seq x y z
N MET A 1 -5.00 73.96 24.74
CA MET A 1 -3.67 73.88 25.38
C MET A 1 -3.74 72.71 26.34
N ASP A 2 -3.86 71.50 25.79
CA ASP A 2 -2.73 70.60 25.44
C ASP A 2 -2.46 69.73 26.67
N SER A 3 -2.42 68.41 26.64
CA SER A 3 -2.53 67.44 25.55
C SER A 3 -2.79 66.08 26.19
N LEU A 4 -3.59 65.27 25.51
CA LEU A 4 -3.62 63.81 25.56
C LEU A 4 -2.21 63.20 25.42
N LEU A 5 -1.87 62.24 26.30
CA LEU A 5 -0.91 61.14 26.08
C LEU A 5 -0.97 60.22 27.32
N GLU A 6 -1.86 59.22 27.32
CA GLU A 6 -1.54 57.82 26.98
C GLU A 6 -0.33 57.27 27.76
N ASN A 7 -0.62 56.50 28.82
CA ASN A 7 0.23 55.42 29.28
C ASN A 7 -0.67 54.32 29.87
N SER A 8 -1.46 53.73 28.98
CA SER A 8 -2.08 52.41 29.16
C SER A 8 -1.07 51.35 28.71
N ILE A 9 0.02 51.19 29.45
CA ILE A 9 0.88 50.02 29.33
C ILE A 9 0.41 49.06 30.40
N LEU A 10 -0.54 48.20 30.05
CA LEU A 10 -0.80 46.86 30.60
C LEU A 10 -2.09 46.35 29.95
N GLN A 11 -1.99 45.20 29.27
CA GLN A 11 -3.05 44.42 28.59
C GLN A 11 -3.29 44.71 27.09
N SER A 12 -2.42 44.21 26.21
CA SER A 12 -2.87 43.72 24.89
C SER A 12 -1.94 42.72 24.16
N GLU A 13 -1.00 42.04 24.84
CA GLU A 13 -0.17 41.00 24.20
C GLU A 13 -0.56 39.60 24.68
N PHE A 14 -1.76 39.15 24.29
CA PHE A 14 -2.12 37.73 24.15
C PHE A 14 -3.21 37.60 23.08
N LEU A 15 -2.93 38.12 21.88
CA LEU A 15 -3.71 37.78 20.69
C LEU A 15 -3.05 36.57 20.02
N CYS A 16 -3.75 35.44 20.06
CA CYS A 16 -3.40 34.22 19.33
C CYS A 16 -3.03 34.53 17.87
N PRO A 17 -1.97 33.94 17.30
CA PRO A 17 -1.60 34.15 15.90
C PRO A 17 -2.46 33.27 14.95
N LEU A 18 -3.77 33.18 15.16
CA LEU A 18 -4.59 32.12 14.55
C LEU A 18 -5.50 32.54 13.39
N PHE A 19 -5.51 33.81 12.97
CA PHE A 19 -6.21 34.18 11.74
C PHE A 19 -5.40 35.22 10.95
N LYS A 20 -4.41 34.76 10.19
CA LYS A 20 -4.09 35.45 8.93
C LYS A 20 -5.33 35.29 8.02
N PRO A 21 -5.73 36.32 7.24
CA PRO A 21 -6.75 36.15 6.20
C PRO A 21 -6.37 34.93 5.37
N ILE A 22 -7.29 33.98 5.21
CA ILE A 22 -7.04 32.81 4.36
C ILE A 22 -6.82 33.35 2.95
N ASP A 23 -5.61 33.18 2.43
CA ASP A 23 -5.25 33.51 1.05
C ASP A 23 -6.25 32.84 0.09
N ASP A 24 -6.72 33.54 -0.94
CA ASP A 24 -7.62 32.99 -1.96
C ASP A 24 -7.08 31.66 -2.51
N LYS A 25 -5.74 31.53 -2.61
CA LYS A 25 -5.09 30.27 -2.99
C LYS A 25 -5.31 29.15 -1.99
N ALA A 26 -5.26 29.42 -0.69
CA ALA A 26 -5.52 28.43 0.35
C ALA A 26 -6.97 27.94 0.32
N ILE A 27 -7.94 28.81 0.00
CA ILE A 27 -9.34 28.42 -0.22
C ILE A 27 -9.46 27.51 -1.43
N ILE A 28 -8.87 27.88 -2.57
CA ILE A 28 -8.90 27.09 -3.81
C ILE A 28 -8.28 25.70 -3.59
N LEU A 29 -7.10 25.65 -2.97
CA LEU A 29 -6.36 24.40 -2.74
C LEU A 29 -7.07 23.49 -1.72
N SER A 30 -7.56 24.04 -0.61
CA SER A 30 -8.32 23.25 0.37
C SER A 30 -9.63 22.71 -0.22
N THR A 31 -10.35 23.54 -0.98
CA THR A 31 -11.56 23.12 -1.70
C THR A 31 -11.23 21.99 -2.68
N HIS A 32 -10.14 22.13 -3.44
CA HIS A 32 -9.69 21.10 -4.37
C HIS A 32 -9.31 19.80 -3.66
N TYR A 33 -8.64 19.89 -2.50
CA TYR A 33 -8.30 18.73 -1.68
C TYR A 33 -9.53 17.92 -1.30
N PHE A 34 -10.52 18.57 -0.67
CA PHE A 34 -11.72 17.89 -0.17
C PHE A 34 -12.71 17.49 -1.27
N SER A 35 -12.57 18.04 -2.48
CA SER A 35 -13.45 17.70 -3.61
C SER A 35 -12.88 16.62 -4.52
N HIS A 36 -11.55 16.45 -4.57
CA HIS A 36 -10.90 15.54 -5.50
C HIS A 36 -9.82 14.68 -4.86
N VAL A 37 -8.91 15.30 -4.09
CA VAL A 37 -7.70 14.60 -3.62
C VAL A 37 -8.03 13.53 -2.59
N CYS A 38 -8.87 13.82 -1.59
CA CYS A 38 -9.24 12.81 -0.60
C CYS A 38 -10.07 11.66 -1.20
N THR A 39 -10.76 11.92 -2.31
CA THR A 39 -11.55 10.92 -3.05
C THR A 39 -10.64 9.96 -3.81
N ILE A 40 -9.63 10.45 -4.53
CA ILE A 40 -8.71 9.56 -5.29
C ILE A 40 -7.76 8.79 -4.37
N ASN A 41 -7.53 9.29 -3.16
CA ASN A 41 -6.61 8.71 -2.17
C ASN A 41 -7.30 7.69 -1.23
N SER A 42 -8.50 7.22 -1.55
CA SER A 42 -9.28 6.29 -0.74
C SER A 42 -10.10 5.34 -1.60
N CYS A 43 -10.29 4.09 -1.15
CA CYS A 43 -11.16 3.11 -1.82
C CYS A 43 -12.67 3.33 -1.57
N PHE A 44 -13.02 4.29 -0.71
CA PHE A 44 -14.38 4.78 -0.47
C PHE A 44 -14.34 6.28 -0.11
N ASP A 45 -15.37 7.02 -0.48
CA ASP A 45 -15.49 8.45 -0.21
C ASP A 45 -16.89 8.84 0.29
N SER A 46 -17.14 8.49 1.55
CA SER A 46 -18.24 9.01 2.35
C SER A 46 -17.73 9.98 3.42
N HIS A 47 -18.61 10.41 4.31
CA HIS A 47 -18.22 11.16 5.51
C HIS A 47 -17.29 10.36 6.45
N LEU A 48 -17.23 9.03 6.30
CA LEU A 48 -16.36 8.14 7.07
C LEU A 48 -14.94 8.04 6.50
N ASN A 49 -14.66 8.56 5.31
CA ASN A 49 -13.31 8.59 4.73
C ASN A 49 -12.36 9.38 5.66
N PRO A 50 -11.33 8.74 6.28
CA PRO A 50 -10.45 9.44 7.21
C PRO A 50 -9.63 10.57 6.55
N PHE A 51 -9.30 10.46 5.26
CA PHE A 51 -8.64 11.54 4.53
C PHE A 51 -9.53 12.76 4.32
N ARG A 52 -10.84 12.62 4.54
CA ARG A 52 -11.79 13.74 4.58
C ARG A 52 -11.98 14.22 6.03
N SER A 53 -12.49 13.36 6.89
CA SER A 53 -12.94 13.74 8.23
C SER A 53 -11.80 14.08 9.19
N VAL A 54 -10.79 13.21 9.30
CA VAL A 54 -9.64 13.43 10.19
C VAL A 54 -8.81 14.62 9.71
N ILE A 55 -8.57 14.71 8.40
CA ILE A 55 -7.80 15.81 7.82
C ILE A 55 -8.51 17.15 8.00
N ALA A 56 -9.83 17.23 7.77
CA ALA A 56 -10.60 18.45 8.01
C ALA A 56 -10.50 18.93 9.47
N ASN A 57 -10.60 17.99 10.43
CA ASN A 57 -10.48 18.31 11.85
C ASN A 57 -9.07 18.82 12.20
N LEU A 58 -8.02 18.18 11.66
CA LEU A 58 -6.63 18.54 11.96
C LEU A 58 -6.16 19.79 11.23
N MET A 59 -6.65 20.05 10.02
CA MET A 59 -6.25 21.20 9.20
C MET A 59 -6.41 22.54 9.93
N ASN A 60 -7.43 22.67 10.78
CA ASN A 60 -7.69 23.89 11.55
C ASN A 60 -6.78 24.04 12.79
N SER A 61 -6.09 22.97 13.21
CA SER A 61 -5.32 22.97 14.46
C SER A 61 -3.85 22.52 14.32
N SER A 62 -3.44 22.07 13.14
CA SER A 62 -2.09 21.58 12.86
C SER A 62 -1.52 22.22 11.60
N GLN A 63 -0.45 23.00 11.79
CA GLN A 63 0.28 23.66 10.70
C GLN A 63 0.87 22.64 9.71
N LEU A 64 1.31 21.49 10.22
CA LEU A 64 1.78 20.37 9.39
C LEU A 64 0.68 19.89 8.44
N ILE A 65 -0.50 19.56 8.99
CA ILE A 65 -1.62 19.06 8.18
C ILE A 65 -2.10 20.11 7.20
N PHE A 66 -2.15 21.39 7.59
CA PHE A 66 -2.43 22.49 6.67
C PHE A 66 -1.49 22.48 5.45
N HIS A 67 -0.17 22.43 5.68
CA HIS A 67 0.80 22.40 4.59
C HIS A 67 0.68 21.15 3.71
N LEU A 68 0.34 19.99 4.29
CA LEU A 68 0.12 18.76 3.52
C LEU A 68 -1.11 18.84 2.62
N VAL A 69 -2.21 19.42 3.11
CA VAL A 69 -3.41 19.67 2.30
C VAL A 69 -3.06 20.56 1.10
N MET A 70 -2.36 21.67 1.34
CA MET A 70 -1.96 22.57 0.25
C MET A 70 -0.99 21.91 -0.73
N MET A 71 0.01 21.19 -0.23
CA MET A 71 1.00 20.47 -1.03
C MET A 71 0.33 19.44 -1.95
N THR A 72 -0.53 18.59 -1.40
CA THR A 72 -1.16 17.49 -2.16
C THR A 72 -2.16 18.03 -3.19
N ALA A 73 -2.94 19.06 -2.85
CA ALA A 73 -3.81 19.75 -3.79
C ALA A 73 -3.05 20.41 -4.94
N ALA A 74 -1.99 21.16 -4.64
CA ALA A 74 -1.16 21.81 -5.65
C ALA A 74 -0.38 20.77 -6.50
N THR A 75 -0.01 19.64 -5.91
CA THR A 75 0.60 18.51 -6.63
C THR A 75 -0.40 17.85 -7.59
N HIS A 76 -1.66 17.75 -7.21
CA HIS A 76 -2.67 17.24 -8.13
C HIS A 76 -2.99 18.25 -9.24
N LEU A 77 -3.16 19.54 -8.91
CA LEU A 77 -3.54 20.60 -9.86
C LEU A 77 -2.44 20.96 -10.86
N GLY A 78 -1.17 20.76 -10.53
CA GLY A 78 -0.10 21.18 -11.44
C GLY A 78 -0.01 20.38 -12.75
N HIS A 79 -0.79 19.31 -12.94
CA HIS A 79 -1.02 18.73 -14.26
C HIS A 79 -1.75 19.68 -15.22
N GLN A 80 -2.53 20.62 -14.68
CA GLN A 80 -3.26 21.63 -15.44
C GLN A 80 -2.59 23.00 -15.35
N GLN A 81 -1.91 23.30 -14.25
CA GLN A 81 -1.39 24.63 -13.95
C GLN A 81 0.07 24.56 -13.45
N ASN A 82 1.04 24.82 -14.34
CA ASN A 82 2.47 24.73 -13.99
C ASN A 82 2.89 25.66 -12.82
N GLU A 83 2.16 26.73 -12.56
CA GLU A 83 2.42 27.60 -11.40
C GLU A 83 2.18 26.89 -10.06
N MET A 84 1.28 25.90 -10.01
CA MET A 84 1.02 25.12 -8.79
C MET A 84 2.21 24.24 -8.39
N LEU A 85 3.18 24.04 -9.29
CA LEU A 85 4.40 23.28 -8.99
C LEU A 85 5.26 23.99 -7.93
N SER A 86 5.41 25.31 -8.02
CA SER A 86 6.20 26.07 -7.05
C SER A 86 5.49 26.12 -5.69
N VAL A 87 4.17 26.26 -5.70
CA VAL A 87 3.33 26.22 -4.49
C VAL A 87 3.44 24.87 -3.78
N ALA A 88 3.33 23.77 -4.53
CA ALA A 88 3.49 22.42 -4.00
C ALA A 88 4.88 22.22 -3.37
N ARG A 89 5.95 22.71 -4.02
CA ARG A 89 7.32 22.61 -3.51
C ARG A 89 7.50 23.42 -2.22
N GLN A 90 6.95 24.64 -2.16
CA GLN A 90 7.04 25.48 -0.97
C GLN A 90 6.37 24.80 0.23
N HIS A 91 5.11 24.38 0.09
CA HIS A 91 4.41 23.72 1.19
C HIS A 91 5.00 22.36 1.57
N ARG A 92 5.59 21.63 0.61
CA ARG A 92 6.36 20.43 0.91
C ARG A 92 7.58 20.75 1.77
N HIS A 93 8.31 21.82 1.45
CA HIS A 93 9.45 22.28 2.25
C HIS A 93 9.00 22.67 3.67
N ASP A 94 7.95 23.48 3.80
CA ASP A 94 7.43 23.92 5.10
C ASP A 94 6.97 22.72 5.97
N ALA A 95 6.29 21.73 5.37
CA ALA A 95 5.88 20.50 6.07
C ALA A 95 7.08 19.69 6.58
N ILE A 96 8.14 19.57 5.77
CA ILE A 96 9.37 18.86 6.18
C ILE A 96 10.08 19.63 7.30
N SER A 97 10.21 20.95 7.18
CA SER A 97 10.81 21.78 8.23
C SER A 97 10.06 21.63 9.56
N TYR A 98 8.72 21.64 9.52
CA TYR A 98 7.91 21.41 10.71
C TYR A 98 8.18 20.05 11.38
N LEU A 99 8.30 18.97 10.59
CA LEU A 99 8.62 17.62 11.10
C LEU A 99 10.01 17.53 11.75
N ILE A 100 10.98 18.30 11.24
CA ILE A 100 12.34 18.33 11.77
C ILE A 100 12.38 19.13 13.09
N GLU A 101 11.76 20.30 13.12
CA GLU A 101 11.83 21.24 14.25
C GLU A 101 10.99 20.80 15.45
N ASN A 102 9.84 20.16 15.23
CA ASN A 102 8.88 19.84 16.29
C ASN A 102 8.88 18.35 16.69
N ARG A 103 10.06 17.70 16.70
CA ARG A 103 10.19 16.25 16.95
C ARG A 103 9.88 15.80 18.40
N ASN A 104 9.73 16.73 19.34
CA ASN A 104 9.42 16.43 20.74
C ASN A 104 7.90 16.49 20.98
N VAL A 105 7.19 15.37 20.81
CA VAL A 105 5.73 15.41 20.64
C VAL A 105 4.88 14.72 21.72
N THR A 106 3.85 15.45 22.13
CA THR A 106 2.61 14.93 22.74
C THR A 106 2.01 13.83 21.86
N ASP A 107 1.09 13.01 22.39
CA ASP A 107 0.48 11.93 21.60
C ASP A 107 -0.20 12.46 20.33
N LYS A 108 -0.89 13.61 20.44
CA LYS A 108 -1.53 14.29 19.32
C LYS A 108 -0.54 14.63 18.19
N GLY A 109 0.58 15.29 18.51
CA GLY A 109 1.50 15.67 17.44
C GLY A 109 2.34 14.48 16.92
N ARG A 110 2.47 13.38 17.68
CA ARG A 110 3.04 12.12 17.15
C ARG A 110 2.15 11.52 16.06
N PHE A 111 0.83 11.50 16.28
CA PHE A 111 -0.15 11.11 15.26
C PHE A 111 -0.01 11.99 14.01
N GLU A 112 0.02 13.31 14.17
CA GLU A 112 0.16 14.27 13.06
C GLU A 112 1.49 14.08 12.31
N ALA A 113 2.59 13.89 13.03
CA ALA A 113 3.91 13.69 12.45
C ALA A 113 3.99 12.40 11.63
N MET A 114 3.35 11.34 12.12
CA MET A 114 3.29 10.06 11.42
C MET A 114 2.41 10.15 10.17
N LEU A 115 1.19 10.69 10.30
CA LEU A 115 0.31 10.94 9.16
C LEU A 115 0.99 11.83 8.12
N GLY A 116 1.72 12.85 8.58
CA GLY A 116 2.46 13.73 7.70
C GLY A 116 3.63 13.08 6.99
N SER A 117 4.38 12.21 7.67
CA SER A 117 5.43 11.40 7.05
C SER A 117 4.85 10.47 5.98
N ILE A 118 3.72 9.82 6.27
CA ILE A 118 3.04 8.93 5.32
C ILE A 118 2.58 9.70 4.08
N LEU A 119 1.88 10.81 4.26
CA LEU A 119 1.39 11.64 3.15
C LEU A 119 2.54 12.22 2.33
N LEU A 120 3.61 12.72 2.95
CA LEU A 120 4.81 13.18 2.24
C LEU A 120 5.45 12.09 1.39
N GLY A 121 5.51 10.87 1.94
CA GLY A 121 6.05 9.69 1.28
C GLY A 121 5.23 9.29 0.06
N ILE A 122 3.96 8.95 0.29
CA ILE A 122 3.08 8.39 -0.74
C ILE A 122 2.84 9.35 -1.90
N THR A 123 2.74 10.67 -1.63
CA THR A 123 2.50 11.66 -2.69
C THR A 123 3.79 12.09 -3.41
N SER A 124 4.95 11.54 -3.05
CA SER A 124 6.20 11.82 -3.75
C SER A 124 6.12 11.38 -5.22
N ALA A 125 5.48 10.23 -5.46
CA ALA A 125 5.42 9.60 -6.77
C ALA A 125 4.38 10.22 -7.72
N TRP A 126 3.47 11.07 -7.21
CA TRP A 126 2.30 11.59 -7.95
C TRP A 126 2.66 12.35 -9.24
N ARG A 127 3.83 12.99 -9.28
CA ARG A 127 4.37 13.73 -10.45
C ARG A 127 5.77 13.30 -10.88
N ASP A 128 6.41 12.46 -10.10
CA ASP A 128 7.68 11.86 -10.47
C ASP A 128 7.61 10.42 -10.02
N SER A 129 7.23 9.54 -10.93
CA SER A 129 7.05 8.13 -10.59
C SER A 129 8.32 7.47 -10.02
N SER A 130 9.50 8.06 -10.22
CA SER A 130 10.76 7.56 -9.65
C SER A 130 11.00 8.03 -8.20
N ALA A 131 10.24 9.01 -7.71
CA ALA A 131 10.35 9.51 -6.35
C ALA A 131 9.66 8.58 -5.34
N LEU A 132 10.36 7.53 -4.93
CA LEU A 132 9.83 6.44 -4.10
C LEU A 132 9.54 6.80 -2.63
N GLY A 133 9.86 8.01 -2.16
CA GLY A 133 9.49 8.47 -0.80
C GLY A 133 10.09 7.66 0.38
N ILE A 134 11.15 6.87 0.16
CA ILE A 134 11.69 5.90 1.14
C ILE A 134 12.19 6.55 2.45
N THR A 135 12.69 7.77 2.40
CA THR A 135 13.16 8.45 3.61
C THR A 135 12.03 8.70 4.61
N HIS A 136 10.80 8.88 4.12
CA HIS A 136 9.65 9.16 4.97
C HIS A 136 9.12 7.92 5.70
N ILE A 137 9.23 6.72 5.10
CA ILE A 137 8.73 5.50 5.75
C ILE A 137 9.55 5.14 7.00
N HIS A 138 10.86 5.40 6.98
CA HIS A 138 11.70 5.19 8.16
C HIS A 138 11.27 6.08 9.33
N THR A 139 10.88 7.32 9.04
CA THR A 139 10.37 8.26 10.06
C THR A 139 9.01 7.81 10.58
N ALA A 140 8.07 7.47 9.69
CA ALA A 140 6.75 6.98 10.07
C ALA A 140 6.82 5.70 10.92
N ARG A 141 7.68 4.75 10.53
CA ARG A 141 7.91 3.50 11.26
C ARG A 141 8.40 3.74 12.68
N ALA A 142 9.40 4.60 12.86
CA ALA A 142 9.94 4.92 14.17
C ALA A 142 8.86 5.55 15.08
N LEU A 143 8.08 6.50 14.55
CA LEU A 143 6.99 7.15 15.28
C LEU A 143 5.88 6.16 15.66
N PHE A 144 5.53 5.24 14.74
CA PHE A 144 4.50 4.24 15.00
C PHE A 144 4.94 3.24 16.08
N GLN A 145 6.18 2.74 15.99
CA GLN A 145 6.77 1.83 16.98
C GLN A 145 6.82 2.46 18.38
N GLU A 146 7.16 3.74 18.47
CA GLU A 146 7.12 4.47 19.73
C GLU A 146 5.69 4.61 20.28
N SER A 147 4.71 4.83 19.39
CA SER A 147 3.30 4.96 19.77
C SER A 147 2.72 3.65 20.32
N ILE A 148 3.04 2.50 19.73
CA ILE A 148 2.51 1.19 20.15
C ILE A 148 3.17 0.66 21.43
N ALA A 149 4.39 1.12 21.75
CA ALA A 149 5.13 0.66 22.93
C ALA A 149 4.65 1.31 24.24
N ARG A 150 3.82 2.36 24.19
CA ARG A 150 3.42 3.12 25.38
C ARG A 150 2.14 2.56 26.03
N PRO A 151 2.09 2.44 27.37
CA PRO A 151 0.93 1.91 28.10
C PRO A 151 -0.35 2.77 28.02
N GLU A 152 -0.21 4.07 27.74
CA GLU A 152 -1.31 5.05 27.77
C GLU A 152 -1.80 5.46 26.37
N ALA A 153 -1.47 4.69 25.32
CA ALA A 153 -1.88 5.01 23.96
C ALA A 153 -3.40 5.29 23.90
N SER A 154 -3.76 6.49 23.44
CA SER A 154 -5.14 6.96 23.35
C SER A 154 -6.04 5.89 22.74
N ASN A 155 -7.05 5.45 23.50
CA ASN A 155 -7.98 4.37 23.19
C ASN A 155 -8.99 4.74 22.08
N ASP A 156 -8.55 5.20 20.92
CA ASP A 156 -9.42 5.30 19.73
C ASP A 156 -9.09 4.16 18.74
N PRO A 157 -9.84 3.03 18.79
CA PRO A 157 -9.67 1.91 17.87
C PRO A 157 -9.75 2.32 16.40
N GLN A 158 -10.52 3.37 16.06
CA GLN A 158 -10.68 3.81 14.68
C GLN A 158 -9.41 4.51 14.18
N SER A 159 -8.84 5.43 14.96
CA SER A 159 -7.55 6.05 14.64
C SER A 159 -6.41 5.03 14.56
N THR A 160 -6.36 4.06 15.49
CA THR A 160 -5.38 2.97 15.42
C THR A 160 -5.57 2.14 14.15
N SER A 161 -6.80 1.72 13.85
CA SER A 161 -7.11 0.95 12.64
C SER A 161 -6.78 1.71 11.35
N PHE A 162 -7.04 3.02 11.32
CA PHE A 162 -6.67 3.90 10.22
C PHE A 162 -5.15 3.88 9.99
N LEU A 163 -4.36 4.13 11.04
CA LEU A 163 -2.91 4.17 10.95
C LEU A 163 -2.28 2.83 10.61
N VAL A 164 -2.75 1.74 11.23
CA VAL A 164 -2.26 0.38 10.95
C VAL A 164 -2.48 0.03 9.47
N GLY A 165 -3.66 0.30 8.93
CA GLY A 165 -3.95 -0.05 7.54
C GLY A 165 -3.14 0.77 6.54
N ILE A 166 -3.00 2.10 6.73
CA ILE A 166 -2.19 2.91 5.82
C ILE A 166 -0.70 2.55 5.91
N MET A 167 -0.20 2.19 7.09
CA MET A 167 1.17 1.68 7.28
C MET A 167 1.35 0.31 6.61
N ALA A 168 0.41 -0.62 6.78
CA ALA A 168 0.47 -1.93 6.15
C ALA A 168 0.48 -1.84 4.62
N TYR A 169 -0.36 -0.98 4.04
CA TYR A 169 -0.33 -0.70 2.60
C TYR A 169 1.03 -0.17 2.16
N TRP A 170 1.55 0.85 2.85
CA TRP A 170 2.77 1.51 2.44
C TRP A 170 4.00 0.61 2.59
N GLU A 171 4.07 -0.19 3.66
CA GLU A 171 5.09 -1.23 3.84
C GLU A 171 5.04 -2.27 2.72
N ALA A 172 3.84 -2.67 2.26
CA ALA A 172 3.71 -3.59 1.13
C ALA A 172 4.26 -2.97 -0.17
N MET A 173 3.93 -1.71 -0.45
CA MET A 173 4.43 -1.01 -1.65
C MET A 173 5.94 -0.79 -1.59
N VAL A 174 6.48 -0.43 -0.42
CA VAL A 174 7.93 -0.26 -0.21
C VAL A 174 8.67 -1.59 -0.28
N ALA A 175 8.09 -2.69 0.22
CA ALA A 175 8.66 -4.03 0.09
C ALA A 175 8.69 -4.50 -1.38
N ILE A 176 7.71 -4.07 -2.18
CA ILE A 176 7.71 -4.26 -3.63
C ILE A 176 8.79 -3.43 -4.29
N VAL A 177 9.16 -2.28 -3.72
CA VAL A 177 10.18 -1.22 -4.01
C VAL A 177 11.66 -1.43 -3.72
N THR A 178 11.92 -2.00 -2.56
CA THR A 178 13.19 -1.90 -1.87
C THR A 178 13.46 -3.17 -1.09
N THR A 179 14.72 -3.59 -1.06
CA THR A 179 15.12 -4.71 -0.22
C THR A 179 15.22 -4.25 1.22
N GLN A 180 14.44 -4.87 2.11
CA GLN A 180 14.44 -4.57 3.54
C GLN A 180 14.66 -5.83 4.38
N SER A 181 15.05 -5.65 5.64
CA SER A 181 15.14 -6.75 6.60
C SER A 181 13.73 -7.24 6.95
N PRO A 182 13.48 -8.56 7.10
CA PRO A 182 12.19 -9.09 7.54
C PRO A 182 11.77 -8.55 8.91
N ARG A 183 12.76 -8.25 9.77
CA ARG A 183 12.53 -7.64 11.09
C ARG A 183 11.89 -6.25 11.01
N SER A 184 12.00 -5.57 9.87
CA SER A 184 11.41 -4.25 9.67
C SER A 184 9.88 -4.26 9.78
N LEU A 185 9.24 -5.43 9.65
CA LEU A 185 7.79 -5.60 9.67
C LEU A 185 7.24 -6.19 10.98
N GLU A 186 8.10 -6.59 11.91
CA GLU A 186 7.68 -7.27 13.16
C GLU A 186 6.66 -6.46 13.98
N TYR A 187 6.74 -5.12 13.89
CA TYR A 187 5.85 -4.21 14.58
C TYR A 187 4.39 -4.28 14.08
N LEU A 188 4.14 -4.78 12.87
CA LEU A 188 2.80 -4.93 12.32
C LEU A 188 2.16 -6.29 12.65
N ILE A 189 2.97 -7.31 12.92
CA ILE A 189 2.49 -8.69 13.16
C ILE A 189 1.43 -8.81 14.26
N PRO A 190 1.49 -8.05 15.39
CA PRO A 190 0.43 -8.08 16.40
C PRO A 190 -0.96 -7.73 15.86
N PHE A 191 -1.04 -6.92 14.80
CA PHE A 191 -2.29 -6.47 14.21
C PHE A 191 -2.93 -7.48 13.25
N CYS A 192 -2.21 -8.55 12.85
CA CYS A 192 -2.81 -9.66 12.09
C CYS A 192 -3.83 -10.45 12.92
N LYS A 193 -3.78 -10.35 14.26
CA LYS A 193 -4.62 -11.14 15.19
C LYS A 193 -5.99 -10.51 15.49
N GLN A 194 -6.32 -9.38 14.87
CA GLN A 194 -7.62 -8.73 15.05
C GLN A 194 -8.77 -9.43 14.30
N GLU A 195 -8.51 -10.57 13.67
CA GLU A 195 -9.51 -11.39 12.94
C GLU A 195 -10.04 -12.57 13.76
N ASN A 196 -10.19 -12.40 15.08
CA ASN A 196 -11.21 -13.17 15.78
C ASN A 196 -12.57 -12.70 15.26
N HIS A 197 -13.45 -13.64 14.89
CA HIS A 197 -14.73 -13.39 14.22
C HIS A 197 -15.69 -12.40 14.94
N ASP A 198 -15.38 -11.97 16.17
CA ASP A 198 -16.19 -11.08 16.99
C ASP A 198 -15.68 -9.62 17.04
N THR A 199 -14.59 -9.28 16.34
CA THR A 199 -14.04 -7.91 16.36
C THR A 199 -14.57 -7.07 15.19
N LEU A 200 -15.09 -5.88 15.49
CA LEU A 200 -15.53 -4.92 14.48
C LEU A 200 -14.34 -4.42 13.64
N VAL A 201 -14.44 -4.54 12.32
CA VAL A 201 -13.46 -4.08 11.33
C VAL A 201 -13.92 -2.74 10.76
N TYR A 202 -13.07 -1.73 10.89
CA TYR A 202 -13.23 -0.43 10.23
C TYR A 202 -12.60 -0.49 8.84
N PRO A 203 -13.33 -0.22 7.75
CA PRO A 203 -12.74 -0.08 6.43
C PRO A 203 -11.63 0.98 6.44
N ASN A 204 -10.44 0.59 6.02
CA ASN A 204 -9.31 1.47 5.86
C ASN A 204 -9.29 2.06 4.43
N PRO A 205 -8.92 3.34 4.23
CA PRO A 205 -8.95 3.93 2.90
C PRO A 205 -8.00 3.28 1.89
N TRP A 206 -6.90 2.66 2.33
CA TRP A 206 -5.92 2.02 1.44
C TRP A 206 -6.02 0.50 1.42
N THR A 207 -6.34 -0.11 2.57
CA THR A 207 -6.43 -1.58 2.67
C THR A 207 -7.86 -2.11 2.69
N GLY A 208 -8.89 -1.26 2.68
CA GLY A 208 -10.28 -1.70 2.79
C GLY A 208 -10.52 -2.53 4.06
N ALA A 209 -11.13 -3.70 3.91
CA ALA A 209 -11.30 -4.69 4.98
C ALA A 209 -10.16 -5.73 5.03
N SER A 210 -8.98 -5.41 4.49
CA SER A 210 -7.95 -6.37 4.12
C SER A 210 -6.56 -6.01 4.69
N THR A 211 -6.51 -5.31 5.82
CA THR A 211 -5.24 -4.90 6.46
C THR A 211 -4.30 -6.07 6.72
N THR A 212 -4.81 -7.19 7.22
CA THR A 212 -4.00 -8.40 7.48
C THR A 212 -3.32 -8.93 6.23
N ILE A 213 -4.03 -8.98 5.09
CA ILE A 213 -3.45 -9.47 3.85
C ILE A 213 -2.40 -8.51 3.30
N PHE A 214 -2.51 -7.20 3.55
CA PHE A 214 -1.44 -6.24 3.23
C PHE A 214 -0.19 -6.41 4.10
N ILE A 215 -0.33 -6.78 5.37
CA ILE A 215 0.81 -7.14 6.22
C ILE A 215 1.52 -8.39 5.65
N TYR A 216 0.76 -9.41 5.25
CA TYR A 216 1.32 -10.58 4.57
C TYR A 216 1.92 -10.23 3.21
N ALA A 217 1.32 -9.32 2.45
CA ALA A 217 1.88 -8.82 1.18
C ALA A 217 3.24 -8.15 1.39
N ALA A 218 3.43 -7.41 2.48
CA ALA A 218 4.71 -6.82 2.85
C ALA A 218 5.76 -7.90 3.21
N GLU A 219 5.39 -8.90 4.01
CA GLU A 219 6.28 -10.03 4.36
C GLU A 219 6.70 -10.81 3.09
N VAL A 220 5.73 -11.16 2.25
CA VAL A 220 5.93 -11.87 0.98
C VAL A 220 6.82 -11.07 0.03
N SER A 221 6.51 -9.79 -0.19
CA SER A 221 7.28 -8.96 -1.12
C SER A 221 8.71 -8.75 -0.65
N THR A 222 8.91 -8.63 0.66
CA THR A 222 10.26 -8.57 1.28
C THR A 222 11.03 -9.85 0.98
N LEU A 223 10.42 -11.01 1.23
CA LEU A 223 11.03 -12.31 0.97
C LEU A 223 11.31 -12.51 -0.53
N CYS A 224 10.41 -12.10 -1.41
CA CYS A 224 10.58 -12.16 -2.86
C CYS A 224 11.78 -11.33 -3.34
N ARG A 225 11.93 -10.10 -2.84
CA ARG A 225 13.10 -9.27 -3.17
C ARG A 225 14.40 -9.84 -2.63
N GLN A 226 14.39 -10.37 -1.40
CA GLN A 226 15.56 -11.04 -0.83
C GLN A 226 15.97 -12.24 -1.68
N ASN A 227 15.02 -13.08 -2.09
CA ASN A 227 15.30 -14.23 -2.95
C ASN A 227 15.95 -13.82 -4.28
N ARG A 228 15.45 -12.74 -4.90
CA ARG A 228 16.03 -12.18 -6.13
C ARG A 228 17.45 -11.68 -5.93
N LEU A 229 17.68 -10.94 -4.85
CA LEU A 229 19.00 -10.46 -4.50
C LEU A 229 19.96 -11.63 -4.25
N THR A 230 19.53 -12.66 -3.51
CA THR A 230 20.32 -13.89 -3.29
C THR A 230 20.65 -14.57 -4.61
N LYS A 231 19.67 -14.72 -5.54
CA LYS A 231 19.92 -15.28 -6.89
C LYS A 231 20.95 -14.48 -7.66
N HIS A 232 20.82 -13.16 -7.69
CA HIS A 232 21.77 -12.28 -8.37
C HIS A 232 23.17 -12.33 -7.74
N LEU A 233 23.29 -12.42 -6.42
CA LEU A 233 24.59 -12.53 -5.75
C LEU A 233 25.20 -13.93 -5.89
N SER A 234 24.39 -14.99 -5.92
CA SER A 234 24.85 -16.37 -6.04
C SER A 234 25.60 -16.65 -7.34
N THR A 235 25.33 -15.91 -8.42
CA THR A 235 26.10 -16.00 -9.67
C THR A 235 27.52 -15.44 -9.53
N SER A 236 27.79 -14.66 -8.47
CA SER A 236 29.08 -14.00 -8.20
C SER A 236 29.80 -14.55 -6.95
N LEU A 237 29.13 -15.37 -6.12
CA LEU A 237 29.67 -15.89 -4.87
C LEU A 237 30.33 -17.27 -5.07
N ALA A 238 31.44 -17.51 -4.35
CA ALA A 238 32.24 -18.73 -4.47
C ALA A 238 31.77 -19.89 -3.54
N SER A 239 30.88 -19.64 -2.58
CA SER A 239 30.43 -20.65 -1.60
C SER A 239 29.00 -21.12 -1.89
N THR A 240 28.89 -22.32 -2.48
CA THR A 240 27.62 -22.97 -2.81
C THR A 240 26.80 -23.30 -1.56
N GLU A 241 27.44 -23.76 -0.49
CA GLU A 241 26.78 -24.20 0.76
C GLU A 241 26.06 -23.04 1.48
N VAL A 242 26.68 -21.86 1.56
CA VAL A 242 26.04 -20.69 2.18
C VAL A 242 24.80 -20.27 1.38
N CYS A 243 24.89 -20.29 0.05
CA CYS A 243 23.76 -19.95 -0.80
C CYS A 243 22.61 -20.96 -0.65
N GLU A 244 22.91 -22.26 -0.61
CA GLU A 244 21.93 -23.33 -0.40
C GLU A 244 21.20 -23.17 0.94
N ASN A 245 21.94 -22.88 2.01
CA ASN A 245 21.35 -22.64 3.34
C ASN A 245 20.39 -21.44 3.33
N ILE A 246 20.77 -20.32 2.69
CA ILE A 246 19.90 -19.14 2.55
C ILE A 246 18.63 -19.49 1.75
N PHE A 247 18.76 -20.21 0.64
CA PHE A 247 17.60 -20.61 -0.17
C PHE A 247 16.67 -21.56 0.60
N HIS A 248 17.22 -22.47 1.41
CA HIS A 248 16.44 -23.36 2.25
C HIS A 248 15.65 -22.60 3.34
N GLU A 249 16.29 -21.63 4.00
CA GLU A 249 15.62 -20.75 4.97
C GLU A 249 14.50 -19.93 4.32
N GLN A 250 14.77 -19.34 3.16
CA GLN A 250 13.78 -18.57 2.40
C GLN A 250 12.59 -19.45 1.97
N LEU A 251 12.84 -20.69 1.52
CA LEU A 251 11.77 -21.61 1.14
C LEU A 251 10.93 -22.04 2.35
N THR A 252 11.56 -22.27 3.50
CA THR A 252 10.86 -22.56 4.75
C THR A 252 9.94 -21.40 5.12
N LYS A 253 10.47 -20.17 5.08
CA LYS A 253 9.68 -18.97 5.36
C LYS A 253 8.53 -18.76 4.37
N ALA A 254 8.76 -19.06 3.10
CA ALA A 254 7.74 -18.99 2.06
C ALA A 254 6.57 -19.95 2.35
N GLY A 255 6.85 -21.17 2.81
CA GLY A 255 5.82 -22.14 3.23
C GLY A 255 5.02 -21.68 4.45
N GLU A 256 5.66 -21.05 5.44
CA GLU A 256 4.96 -20.44 6.58
C GLU A 256 4.00 -19.32 6.14
N LEU A 257 4.46 -18.45 5.24
CA LEU A 257 3.65 -17.34 4.71
C LEU A 257 2.51 -17.86 3.82
N GLU A 258 2.76 -18.86 2.99
CA GLU A 258 1.73 -19.54 2.21
C GLU A 258 0.63 -20.08 3.13
N ALA A 259 0.98 -20.80 4.19
CA ALA A 259 0.00 -21.34 5.15
C ALA A 259 -0.85 -20.24 5.78
N LYS A 260 -0.24 -19.11 6.20
CA LYS A 260 -0.97 -17.95 6.74
C LYS A 260 -1.95 -17.35 5.72
N VAL A 261 -1.50 -17.15 4.48
CA VAL A 261 -2.32 -16.55 3.40
C VAL A 261 -3.43 -17.50 2.95
N LEU A 262 -3.19 -18.80 2.96
CA LEU A 262 -4.21 -19.81 2.69
C LEU A 262 -5.23 -19.92 3.83
N GLN A 263 -4.83 -19.71 5.08
CA GLN A 263 -5.75 -19.69 6.22
C GLN A 263 -6.61 -18.42 6.28
N TYR A 264 -6.10 -17.30 5.74
CA TYR A 264 -6.82 -16.03 5.70
C TYR A 264 -8.15 -16.14 4.95
N SER A 265 -9.20 -15.57 5.55
CA SER A 265 -10.51 -15.36 4.91
C SER A 265 -10.95 -13.91 5.13
N PRO A 266 -11.54 -13.24 4.13
CA PRO A 266 -12.13 -11.91 4.33
C PRO A 266 -13.07 -11.89 5.54
N PRO A 267 -13.12 -10.80 6.33
CA PRO A 267 -14.03 -10.69 7.46
C PRO A 267 -15.49 -10.90 7.03
N VAL A 268 -16.29 -11.48 7.91
CA VAL A 268 -17.74 -11.68 7.65
C VAL A 268 -18.44 -10.34 7.56
N SER A 269 -19.46 -10.23 6.71
CA SER A 269 -20.08 -8.94 6.36
C SER A 269 -20.65 -8.22 7.58
N GLY A 270 -21.16 -8.95 8.58
CA GLY A 270 -21.69 -8.39 9.83
C GLY A 270 -20.63 -7.77 10.75
N CYS A 271 -19.35 -8.09 10.55
CA CYS A 271 -18.24 -7.53 11.33
C CYS A 271 -17.54 -6.37 10.61
N ILE A 272 -17.89 -6.07 9.36
CA ILE A 272 -17.33 -4.93 8.63
C ILE A 272 -18.28 -3.75 8.80
N LYS A 273 -17.79 -2.65 9.36
CA LYS A 273 -18.56 -1.39 9.42
C LYS A 273 -18.86 -0.93 7.99
N ASP A 274 -20.11 -0.61 7.70
CA ASP A 274 -20.52 -0.07 6.41
C ASP A 274 -19.77 1.25 6.13
N PRO A 275 -19.07 1.39 4.99
CA PRO A 275 -18.39 2.63 4.64
C PRO A 275 -19.35 3.78 4.29
N ASP A 276 -20.66 3.57 4.20
CA ASP A 276 -21.67 4.58 3.83
C ASP A 276 -21.38 5.23 2.45
N ASP A 277 -20.88 4.43 1.51
CA ASP A 277 -20.56 4.85 0.15
C ASP A 277 -21.45 4.16 -0.87
N ARG A 278 -22.12 4.95 -1.71
CA ARG A 278 -23.02 4.48 -2.77
C ARG A 278 -22.33 3.61 -3.83
N PHE A 279 -21.01 3.72 -3.98
CA PHE A 279 -20.20 3.01 -4.97
C PHE A 279 -19.35 1.89 -4.37
N THR A 280 -19.12 1.92 -3.05
CA THR A 280 -18.29 0.92 -2.36
C THR A 280 -19.10 0.24 -1.25
N SER A 281 -19.71 -0.90 -1.57
CA SER A 281 -20.42 -1.72 -0.58
C SER A 281 -19.45 -2.60 0.22
N VAL A 282 -19.93 -3.14 1.35
CA VAL A 282 -19.20 -4.15 2.13
C VAL A 282 -18.81 -5.37 1.28
N SER A 283 -19.68 -5.82 0.37
CA SER A 283 -19.37 -6.95 -0.52
C SER A 283 -18.24 -6.64 -1.51
N HIS A 284 -18.10 -5.38 -1.96
CA HIS A 284 -16.96 -4.96 -2.77
C HIS A 284 -15.66 -5.07 -1.97
N LEU A 285 -15.65 -4.65 -0.69
CA LEU A 285 -14.47 -4.76 0.17
C LEU A 285 -14.06 -6.23 0.42
N GLN A 286 -15.02 -7.13 0.62
CA GLN A 286 -14.75 -8.56 0.76
C GLN A 286 -14.19 -9.17 -0.53
N CYS A 287 -14.74 -8.76 -1.69
CA CYS A 287 -14.23 -9.18 -2.99
C CYS A 287 -12.78 -8.72 -3.20
N LEU A 288 -12.48 -7.46 -2.90
CA LEU A 288 -11.11 -6.92 -2.97
C LEU A 288 -10.15 -7.68 -2.04
N ALA A 289 -10.55 -7.97 -0.81
CA ALA A 289 -9.75 -8.76 0.13
C ALA A 289 -9.38 -10.13 -0.46
N GLN A 290 -10.32 -10.80 -1.15
CA GLN A 290 -10.06 -12.07 -1.80
C GLN A 290 -9.15 -11.93 -3.03
N ILE A 291 -9.31 -10.86 -3.82
CA ILE A 291 -8.41 -10.55 -4.95
C ILE A 291 -6.99 -10.34 -4.44
N TYR A 292 -6.78 -9.53 -3.40
CA TYR A 292 -5.46 -9.29 -2.82
C TYR A 292 -4.84 -10.57 -2.26
N ARG A 293 -5.63 -11.44 -1.61
CA ARG A 293 -5.17 -12.75 -1.16
C ARG A 293 -4.63 -13.58 -2.32
N PHE A 294 -5.35 -13.64 -3.44
CA PHE A 294 -4.86 -14.33 -4.64
C PHE A 294 -3.62 -13.67 -5.23
N SER A 295 -3.54 -12.34 -5.27
CA SER A 295 -2.35 -11.63 -5.75
C SER A 295 -1.10 -11.97 -4.91
N VAL A 296 -1.24 -12.07 -3.59
CA VAL A 296 -0.13 -12.46 -2.69
C VAL A 296 0.30 -13.90 -2.95
N LEU A 297 -0.64 -14.84 -3.12
CA LEU A 297 -0.32 -16.24 -3.46
C LEU A 297 0.36 -16.37 -4.81
N VAL A 298 -0.13 -15.66 -5.83
CA VAL A 298 0.52 -15.62 -7.15
C VAL A 298 1.95 -15.12 -7.00
N GLN A 299 2.16 -14.00 -6.28
CA GLN A 299 3.51 -13.46 -6.05
C GLN A 299 4.46 -14.47 -5.37
N LEU A 300 3.96 -15.23 -4.38
CA LEU A 300 4.70 -16.32 -3.75
C LEU A 300 5.05 -17.41 -4.75
N TYR A 301 4.09 -17.94 -5.49
CA TYR A 301 4.31 -19.06 -6.42
C TYR A 301 5.20 -18.72 -7.60
N LEU A 302 5.14 -17.47 -8.08
CA LEU A 302 6.05 -16.99 -9.11
C LEU A 302 7.50 -16.88 -8.62
N THR A 303 7.72 -16.77 -7.31
CA THR A 303 9.06 -16.69 -6.72
C THR A 303 9.55 -18.07 -6.24
N PHE A 304 8.66 -18.87 -5.66
CA PHE A 304 8.90 -20.17 -5.03
C PHE A 304 7.99 -21.24 -5.67
N PRO A 305 8.23 -21.64 -6.93
CA PRO A 305 7.37 -22.60 -7.63
C PRO A 305 7.31 -23.98 -6.95
N ASN A 306 8.33 -24.34 -6.17
CA ASN A 306 8.40 -25.60 -5.43
C ASN A 306 7.28 -25.76 -4.38
N LEU A 307 6.64 -24.67 -3.95
CA LEU A 307 5.49 -24.73 -3.03
C LEU A 307 4.29 -25.46 -3.66
N LEU A 308 4.04 -25.24 -4.96
CA LEU A 308 2.98 -25.95 -5.70
C LEU A 308 3.30 -27.45 -5.85
N GLN A 309 4.57 -27.80 -6.06
CA GLN A 309 4.99 -29.19 -6.25
C GLN A 309 4.85 -30.04 -4.97
N LYS A 310 5.13 -29.45 -3.80
CA LYS A 310 4.94 -30.13 -2.50
C LYS A 310 3.46 -30.43 -2.22
N SER A 311 2.58 -29.50 -2.57
CA SER A 311 1.13 -29.65 -2.43
C SER A 311 0.59 -30.81 -3.28
N ASN A 312 1.05 -30.92 -4.54
CA ASN A 312 0.65 -32.00 -5.46
C ASN A 312 1.17 -33.38 -5.05
N THR A 313 2.37 -33.45 -4.44
CA THR A 313 2.94 -34.71 -3.93
C THR A 313 2.18 -35.23 -2.71
N THR A 314 1.75 -34.32 -1.83
CA THR A 314 0.97 -34.65 -0.62
C THR A 314 -0.44 -35.13 -1.01
N MET A 315 -1.04 -34.60 -2.08
CA MET A 315 -2.32 -35.07 -2.64
C MET A 315 -2.26 -36.51 -3.16
N SER A 316 -1.22 -36.88 -3.92
CA SER A 316 -1.06 -38.25 -4.46
C SER A 316 -1.02 -39.31 -3.37
N THR A 317 -0.48 -38.98 -2.19
CA THR A 317 -0.46 -39.87 -1.03
C THR A 317 -1.77 -39.92 -0.23
N LEU A 318 -2.59 -38.87 -0.29
CA LEU A 318 -3.86 -38.77 0.46
C LEU A 318 -5.07 -39.29 -0.34
N ASP A 319 -5.02 -39.26 -1.69
CA ASP A 319 -6.09 -39.81 -2.55
C ASP A 319 -6.22 -41.35 -2.47
N THR A 320 -5.38 -42.02 -1.67
CA THR A 320 -5.54 -43.46 -1.38
C THR A 320 -6.41 -43.71 -0.15
N ASP A 321 -6.65 -42.71 0.70
CA ASP A 321 -7.40 -42.88 1.96
C ASP A 321 -8.40 -41.74 2.21
N LEU A 322 -9.68 -42.11 2.17
CA LEU A 322 -10.87 -41.45 2.74
C LEU A 322 -11.81 -40.68 1.81
N SER A 323 -12.89 -41.37 1.49
CA SER A 323 -14.24 -40.87 1.24
C SER A 323 -14.92 -40.33 2.52
N ASN A 324 -15.65 -39.23 2.37
CA ASN A 324 -16.72 -38.64 3.20
C ASN A 324 -16.44 -37.36 4.02
N GLU A 325 -17.25 -36.35 3.68
CA GLU A 325 -17.85 -35.27 4.49
C GLU A 325 -16.98 -34.16 5.11
N THR A 326 -17.06 -32.93 4.59
CA THR A 326 -17.96 -31.82 5.02
C THR A 326 -17.60 -30.52 4.29
N SER A 327 -18.60 -29.68 4.03
CA SER A 327 -18.50 -28.49 3.17
C SER A 327 -17.80 -27.31 3.88
N GLN A 328 -16.48 -27.34 3.94
CA GLN A 328 -15.61 -26.17 4.02
C GLN A 328 -14.52 -26.37 2.97
N ARG A 329 -14.40 -25.46 1.99
CA ARG A 329 -13.38 -25.58 0.94
C ARG A 329 -12.01 -25.65 1.59
N SER A 330 -11.37 -26.81 1.48
CA SER A 330 -10.04 -27.03 2.03
C SER A 330 -9.02 -26.12 1.31
N PRO A 331 -7.90 -25.76 1.98
CA PRO A 331 -6.80 -25.05 1.33
C PRO A 331 -6.32 -25.72 0.02
N SER A 332 -6.46 -27.05 -0.07
CA SER A 332 -6.13 -27.85 -1.26
C SER A 332 -7.03 -27.56 -2.47
N GLU A 333 -8.33 -27.30 -2.31
CA GLU A 333 -9.21 -26.90 -3.42
C GLU A 333 -8.85 -25.52 -3.97
N ILE A 334 -8.35 -24.62 -3.11
CA ILE A 334 -7.96 -23.25 -3.49
C ILE A 334 -6.68 -23.26 -4.31
N ILE A 335 -5.66 -24.03 -3.90
CA ILE A 335 -4.39 -24.16 -4.65
C ILE A 335 -4.64 -24.77 -6.03
N VAL A 336 -5.40 -25.88 -6.10
CA VAL A 336 -5.79 -26.52 -7.36
C VAL A 336 -6.65 -25.56 -8.21
N GLY A 337 -7.50 -24.74 -7.59
CA GLY A 337 -8.27 -23.70 -8.27
C GLY A 337 -7.41 -22.59 -8.87
N ILE A 338 -6.38 -22.13 -8.15
CA ILE A 338 -5.44 -21.09 -8.63
C ILE A 338 -4.55 -21.66 -9.74
N GLU A 339 -3.98 -22.86 -9.56
CA GLU A 339 -3.16 -23.52 -10.57
C GLU A 339 -3.97 -23.77 -11.85
N LYS A 340 -5.18 -24.34 -11.73
CA LYS A 340 -6.09 -24.54 -12.88
C LYS A 340 -6.54 -23.22 -13.48
N ALA A 341 -6.81 -22.17 -12.69
CA ALA A 341 -7.19 -20.86 -13.22
C ALA A 341 -6.06 -20.22 -14.02
N ILE A 342 -4.84 -20.20 -13.47
CA ILE A 342 -3.63 -19.69 -14.15
C ILE A 342 -3.40 -20.47 -15.45
N LEU A 343 -3.46 -21.81 -15.41
CA LEU A 343 -3.30 -22.66 -16.60
C LEU A 343 -4.44 -22.48 -17.62
N SER A 344 -5.69 -22.28 -17.16
CA SER A 344 -6.86 -22.08 -18.03
C SER A 344 -6.82 -20.74 -18.78
N VAL A 345 -6.32 -19.68 -18.15
CA VAL A 345 -6.16 -18.36 -18.80
C VAL A 345 -5.12 -18.43 -19.92
N HIS A 346 -4.13 -19.31 -19.80
CA HIS A 346 -3.14 -19.57 -20.84
C HIS A 346 -3.64 -20.47 -21.98
N SER A 347 -4.87 -20.99 -21.91
CA SER A 347 -5.34 -22.02 -22.86
C SER A 347 -5.92 -21.45 -24.17
N SER A 348 -6.09 -20.13 -24.28
CA SER A 348 -6.62 -19.50 -25.51
C SER A 348 -6.07 -18.09 -25.73
N ASP A 349 -5.43 -17.87 -26.89
CA ASP A 349 -4.93 -16.56 -27.32
C ASP A 349 -6.02 -15.48 -27.29
N PHE A 350 -7.26 -15.86 -27.62
CA PHE A 350 -8.42 -14.98 -27.56
C PHE A 350 -8.70 -14.48 -26.14
N MET A 351 -8.66 -15.37 -25.15
CA MET A 351 -8.89 -15.01 -23.74
C MET A 351 -7.78 -14.11 -23.21
N ILE A 352 -6.53 -14.39 -23.58
CA ILE A 352 -5.38 -13.54 -23.22
C ILE A 352 -5.57 -12.13 -23.78
N LEU A 353 -5.87 -12.00 -25.08
CA LEU A 353 -6.07 -10.71 -25.72
C LEU A 353 -7.26 -9.94 -25.12
N HIS A 354 -8.35 -10.64 -24.79
CA HIS A 354 -9.52 -10.06 -24.15
C HIS A 354 -9.16 -9.42 -22.79
N TRP A 355 -8.52 -10.18 -21.90
CA TRP A 355 -8.14 -9.68 -20.57
C TRP A 355 -7.09 -8.57 -20.64
N ARG A 356 -6.10 -8.67 -21.53
CA ARG A 356 -5.13 -7.59 -21.76
C ARG A 356 -5.81 -6.31 -22.23
N SER A 357 -6.76 -6.40 -23.17
CA SER A 357 -7.55 -5.26 -23.64
C SER A 357 -8.36 -4.61 -22.51
N LEU A 358 -9.04 -5.43 -21.70
CA LEU A 358 -9.81 -4.96 -20.55
C LEU A 358 -8.91 -4.22 -19.55
N VAL A 359 -7.76 -4.80 -19.17
CA VAL A 359 -6.82 -4.17 -18.23
C VAL A 359 -6.29 -2.85 -18.77
N ARG A 360 -5.90 -2.79 -20.04
CA ARG A 360 -5.49 -1.53 -20.71
C ARG A 360 -6.57 -0.47 -20.61
N GLN A 361 -7.81 -0.82 -20.95
CA GLN A 361 -8.92 0.13 -20.91
C GLN A 361 -9.16 0.63 -19.47
N LYS A 362 -9.14 -0.27 -18.48
CA LYS A 362 -9.35 0.09 -17.08
C LYS A 362 -8.23 0.99 -16.54
N LEU A 363 -6.96 0.73 -16.88
CA LEU A 363 -5.85 1.60 -16.47
C LEU A 363 -5.89 2.98 -17.15
N LYS A 364 -6.33 3.06 -18.42
CA LYS A 364 -6.54 4.35 -19.10
C LYS A 364 -7.63 5.18 -18.41
N VAL A 365 -8.79 4.57 -18.14
CA VAL A 365 -9.89 5.23 -17.41
C VAL A 365 -9.44 5.65 -16.00
N LEU A 366 -8.68 4.79 -15.31
CA LEU A 366 -8.13 5.13 -14.00
C LEU A 366 -7.20 6.34 -14.09
N HIS A 367 -6.28 6.38 -15.06
CA HIS A 367 -5.39 7.52 -15.24
C HIS A 367 -6.13 8.82 -15.59
N GLU A 368 -7.16 8.75 -16.44
CA GLU A 368 -7.99 9.92 -16.76
C GLU A 368 -8.71 10.48 -15.53
N PHE A 369 -9.12 9.59 -14.63
CA PHE A 369 -9.79 9.93 -13.37
C PHE A 369 -8.83 10.50 -12.32
N VAL A 370 -7.72 9.79 -12.01
CA VAL A 370 -6.81 10.19 -10.91
C VAL A 370 -5.70 11.15 -11.34
N ARG A 371 -5.28 11.10 -12.61
CA ARG A 371 -4.20 11.91 -13.19
C ARG A 371 -2.91 11.89 -12.39
N LEU A 372 -2.48 10.71 -11.98
CA LEU A 372 -1.21 10.49 -11.29
C LEU A 372 -0.25 9.71 -12.19
N ASP A 373 1.02 10.11 -12.19
CA ASP A 373 2.07 9.51 -13.02
C ASP A 373 2.35 8.01 -12.77
N PRO A 374 2.16 7.46 -11.55
CA PRO A 374 2.35 6.02 -11.33
C PRO A 374 1.44 5.16 -12.20
N VAL A 375 0.20 5.59 -12.51
CA VAL A 375 -0.76 4.75 -13.25
C VAL A 375 -0.26 4.38 -14.66
N PRO A 376 0.22 5.33 -15.49
CA PRO A 376 0.91 5.00 -16.74
C PRO A 376 2.10 4.04 -16.56
N ARG A 377 2.84 4.12 -15.45
CA ARG A 377 3.98 3.24 -15.18
C ARG A 377 3.55 1.80 -14.90
N ALA A 378 2.43 1.57 -14.20
CA ALA A 378 1.85 0.22 -14.12
C ALA A 378 1.53 -0.37 -15.50
N LEU A 379 0.97 0.46 -16.40
CA LEU A 379 0.69 0.02 -17.75
C LEU A 379 1.98 -0.33 -18.52
N GLN A 380 3.04 0.47 -18.38
CA GLN A 380 4.35 0.18 -18.98
C GLN A 380 4.91 -1.18 -18.52
N ILE A 381 4.86 -1.47 -17.20
CA ILE A 381 5.30 -2.76 -16.66
C ILE A 381 4.49 -3.91 -17.29
N LEU A 382 3.17 -3.77 -17.37
CA LEU A 382 2.31 -4.81 -17.93
C LEU A 382 2.59 -5.06 -19.42
N GLU A 383 2.72 -3.99 -20.23
CA GLU A 383 3.05 -4.13 -21.66
C GLU A 383 4.41 -4.80 -21.86
N ALA A 384 5.41 -4.43 -21.06
CA ALA A 384 6.73 -5.04 -21.13
C ALA A 384 6.72 -6.52 -20.71
N VAL A 385 5.97 -6.88 -19.66
CA VAL A 385 5.76 -8.28 -19.26
C VAL A 385 5.07 -9.07 -20.38
N TRP A 386 4.01 -8.52 -20.97
CA TRP A 386 3.27 -9.16 -22.05
C TRP A 386 4.13 -9.35 -23.31
N LEU A 387 4.88 -8.32 -23.70
CA LEU A 387 5.79 -8.39 -24.84
C LEU A 387 6.85 -9.49 -24.65
N ARG A 388 7.49 -9.54 -23.48
CA ARG A 388 8.49 -10.59 -23.18
C ARG A 388 7.88 -11.98 -23.13
N ALA A 389 6.68 -12.12 -22.59
CA ALA A 389 5.96 -13.39 -22.58
C ALA A 389 5.66 -13.88 -24.01
N ASP A 390 5.20 -12.99 -24.89
CA ASP A 390 4.86 -13.32 -26.28
C ASP A 390 6.12 -13.71 -27.10
N LEU A 391 7.24 -13.00 -26.88
CA LEU A 391 8.54 -13.33 -27.47
C LEU A 391 9.07 -14.70 -26.99
N CYS A 392 8.90 -15.02 -25.70
CA CYS A 392 9.27 -16.32 -25.16
C CYS A 392 8.47 -17.47 -25.75
N VAL A 393 7.18 -17.28 -26.05
CA VAL A 393 6.35 -18.29 -26.72
C VAL A 393 6.79 -18.47 -28.17
N SER A 394 7.05 -17.37 -28.87
CA SER A 394 7.44 -17.37 -30.30
C SER A 394 8.79 -18.04 -30.56
N ASN A 395 9.73 -17.96 -29.62
CA ASN A 395 11.08 -18.51 -29.74
C ASN A 395 11.24 -19.98 -29.29
N ARG A 396 10.19 -20.63 -28.76
CA ARG A 396 10.28 -22.02 -28.30
C ARG A 396 10.17 -23.00 -29.47
N THR A 397 11.26 -23.72 -29.73
CA THR A 397 11.26 -24.82 -30.69
C THR A 397 11.15 -26.21 -30.06
N ASN A 398 11.50 -26.47 -28.78
CA ASN A 398 11.42 -27.84 -28.21
C ASN A 398 11.63 -28.03 -26.68
N THR A 399 11.45 -27.03 -25.79
CA THR A 399 11.65 -27.23 -24.33
C THR A 399 10.37 -27.17 -23.52
N SER A 400 10.14 -28.19 -22.69
CA SER A 400 8.97 -28.42 -21.82
C SER A 400 8.94 -27.55 -20.56
N THR A 401 9.94 -26.72 -20.32
CA THR A 401 9.99 -25.81 -19.16
C THR A 401 9.35 -24.47 -19.49
N GLN A 402 8.18 -24.22 -18.90
CA GLN A 402 7.49 -22.93 -19.00
C GLN A 402 8.26 -21.86 -18.22
N VAL A 403 9.08 -21.07 -18.92
CA VAL A 403 9.69 -19.85 -18.38
C VAL A 403 8.60 -18.82 -18.11
N PHE A 404 8.38 -18.49 -16.84
CA PHE A 404 7.48 -17.41 -16.44
C PHE A 404 8.24 -16.08 -16.38
N ILE A 405 7.70 -15.03 -17.00
CA ILE A 405 8.27 -13.69 -16.93
C ILE A 405 7.79 -13.02 -15.64
N HIS A 406 8.71 -12.85 -14.69
CA HIS A 406 8.36 -12.21 -13.43
C HIS A 406 8.36 -10.68 -13.57
N TRP A 407 7.24 -10.05 -13.23
CA TRP A 407 7.04 -8.60 -13.40
C TRP A 407 8.03 -7.73 -12.62
N LEU A 408 8.47 -8.14 -11.42
CA LEU A 408 9.54 -7.44 -10.68
C LEU A 408 10.87 -7.37 -11.44
N ASP A 409 11.21 -8.37 -12.25
CA ASP A 409 12.46 -8.33 -13.05
C ASP A 409 12.33 -7.30 -14.16
N VAL A 410 11.20 -7.30 -14.86
CA VAL A 410 10.86 -6.28 -15.87
C VAL A 410 10.91 -4.88 -15.29
N MET A 411 10.28 -4.69 -14.11
CA MET A 411 10.26 -3.40 -13.42
C MET A 411 11.67 -2.91 -13.10
N ASN A 412 12.54 -3.75 -12.51
CA ASN A 412 13.89 -3.36 -12.14
C ASN A 412 14.78 -3.11 -13.36
N GLU A 413 14.70 -3.97 -14.38
CA GLU A 413 15.54 -3.86 -15.60
C GLU A 413 15.19 -2.62 -16.42
N GLU A 414 13.91 -2.26 -16.49
CA GLU A 414 13.43 -1.09 -17.23
C GLU A 414 13.37 0.19 -16.38
N ARG A 415 13.78 0.12 -15.10
CA ARG A 415 13.77 1.24 -14.14
C ARG A 415 12.38 1.87 -13.98
N LEU A 416 11.38 1.00 -13.87
CA LEU A 416 9.97 1.35 -13.76
C LEU A 416 9.47 1.27 -12.31
N GLU A 417 10.36 1.32 -11.32
CA GLU A 417 9.95 1.39 -9.92
C GLU A 417 9.09 2.63 -9.68
N SER A 418 7.99 2.41 -8.96
CA SER A 418 7.11 3.48 -8.50
C SER A 418 6.31 3.01 -7.30
N ILE A 419 5.96 3.95 -6.43
CA ILE A 419 4.97 3.72 -5.39
C ILE A 419 3.64 4.24 -5.90
N PHE A 420 2.70 3.31 -6.05
CA PHE A 420 1.30 3.63 -6.31
C PHE A 420 0.74 4.13 -4.98
N GLY A 421 0.31 5.39 -4.98
CA GLY A 421 -0.25 6.07 -3.82
C GLY A 421 -1.73 6.22 -3.90
#